data_AF-A0A7X4Y7G0-F1
#
_entry.id   AF-A0A7X4Y7G0-F1
#
_cell.length_a   1.000
_cell.length_b   1.000
_cell.length_c   1.000
_cell.angle_alpha   90.00
_cell.angle_beta   90.00
_cell.angle_gamma   90.00
#
_symmetry.space_group_name_H-M   'P 1'
#
loop_
_entity.id
_entity.type
_entity.pdbx_description
1 polymer ?
#
loop_
_entity_poly.entity_id
_entity_poly.type
_entity_poly.pdbx_seq_one_letter_code
_entity_poly.pdbx_strand_id
1 'polypeptide(L)'
;MAPPSRNRIADILVKARVIDELQLRSALASLDQWGGRVSRVIADLGLASEETITQAICQGLGMPRVQLGNLTKDAAALARVEVGLAEQKGVFPVQLKDNGKTLVLAMSDPTDLATLDQVAARSRARVVPMVAGDREIEHAILRHYRGQEPVEKKRFKPDSNKQQDAGELPEEEEFKVVDMSGKTVVKRISDIVDPNAAPPPPAAPAPAARAAPAPAANAGSSASDILDEILAGGAPTSEWTEEDLARLQTVQQNQEKSSKILRALLELVFEKGAVQQRELAARMRL
;
A
#
# COMPACT_ATOMS: atom_id res chain seq x y z
N MET A 1 -32.03 -3.48 13.12
CA MET A 1 -30.83 -3.25 12.29
C MET A 1 -31.04 -4.02 11.00
N ALA A 2 -31.24 -3.35 9.86
CA ALA A 2 -31.32 -4.06 8.58
C ALA A 2 -29.97 -4.77 8.36
N PRO A 3 -29.93 -6.02 7.89
CA PRO A 3 -28.67 -6.66 7.57
C PRO A 3 -27.93 -5.77 6.56
N PRO A 4 -26.60 -5.58 6.69
CA PRO A 4 -25.85 -4.79 5.72
C PRO A 4 -26.14 -5.37 4.34
N SER A 5 -26.56 -4.51 3.41
CA SER A 5 -26.85 -4.88 2.03
C SER A 5 -25.69 -5.70 1.48
N ARG A 6 -25.91 -7.00 1.34
CA ARG A 6 -24.87 -8.00 1.03
C ARG A 6 -24.18 -7.59 -0.26
N ASN A 7 -22.93 -7.16 -0.14
CA ASN A 7 -22.22 -6.62 -1.29
C ASN A 7 -21.86 -7.79 -2.22
N ARG A 8 -22.38 -7.78 -3.45
CA ARG A 8 -22.26 -8.94 -4.36
C ARG A 8 -20.81 -9.27 -4.69
N ILE A 9 -19.95 -8.26 -4.79
CA ILE A 9 -18.51 -8.45 -5.00
C ILE A 9 -17.88 -9.19 -3.82
N ALA A 10 -18.21 -8.82 -2.58
CA ALA A 10 -17.70 -9.50 -1.40
C ALA A 10 -18.04 -10.99 -1.41
N ASP A 11 -19.28 -11.34 -1.73
CA ASP A 11 -19.71 -12.73 -1.83
C ASP A 11 -18.94 -13.49 -2.92
N ILE A 12 -18.65 -12.85 -4.06
CA ILE A 12 -17.87 -13.45 -5.15
C ILE A 12 -16.44 -13.73 -4.68
N LEU A 13 -15.80 -12.80 -3.96
CA LEU A 13 -14.43 -12.96 -3.49
C LEU A 13 -14.30 -14.07 -2.43
N VAL A 14 -15.28 -14.21 -1.54
CA VAL A 14 -15.33 -15.32 -0.57
C VAL A 14 -15.54 -16.65 -1.28
N LYS A 15 -16.48 -16.71 -2.24
CA LYS A 15 -16.73 -17.92 -3.03
C LYS A 15 -15.52 -18.36 -3.85
N ALA A 16 -14.77 -17.40 -4.39
CA ALA A 16 -13.54 -17.62 -5.11
C ALA A 16 -12.34 -17.96 -4.20
N ARG A 17 -12.54 -18.03 -2.87
CA ARG A 17 -11.49 -18.28 -1.86
C ARG A 17 -10.33 -17.27 -1.92
N VAL A 18 -10.60 -16.06 -2.41
CA VAL A 18 -9.60 -14.97 -2.43
C VAL A 18 -9.46 -14.37 -1.03
N ILE A 19 -10.56 -14.31 -0.29
CA ILE A 19 -10.61 -13.84 1.10
C ILE A 19 -11.45 -14.80 1.94
N ASP A 20 -11.18 -14.84 3.23
CA ASP A 20 -12.00 -15.55 4.22
C ASP A 20 -13.09 -14.65 4.82
N GLU A 21 -14.08 -15.26 5.48
CA GLU A 21 -15.20 -14.56 6.13
C GLU A 21 -14.70 -13.58 7.21
N LEU A 22 -13.64 -13.92 7.94
CA LEU A 22 -13.03 -13.04 8.93
C LEU A 22 -12.39 -11.80 8.27
N GLN A 23 -11.67 -12.02 7.17
CA GLN A 23 -11.03 -10.94 6.41
C GLN A 23 -12.08 -10.03 5.76
N LEU A 24 -13.19 -10.60 5.27
CA LEU A 24 -14.31 -9.85 4.75
C LEU A 24 -14.92 -8.94 5.82
N ARG A 25 -15.12 -9.43 7.05
CA ARG A 25 -15.63 -8.60 8.15
C ARG A 25 -14.72 -7.41 8.45
N SER A 26 -13.41 -7.63 8.47
CA SER A 26 -12.43 -6.54 8.65
C SER A 26 -12.47 -5.51 7.51
N ALA A 27 -12.65 -5.98 6.27
CA ALA A 27 -12.79 -5.10 5.11
C ALA A 27 -14.10 -4.28 5.16
N LEU A 28 -15.22 -4.89 5.55
CA LEU A 28 -16.51 -4.21 5.71
C LEU A 28 -16.47 -3.18 6.86
N ALA A 29 -15.82 -3.50 7.98
CA ALA A 29 -15.64 -2.53 9.07
C ALA A 29 -14.83 -1.31 8.62
N SER A 30 -13.81 -1.52 7.79
CA SER A 30 -13.04 -0.43 7.19
C SER A 30 -13.87 0.37 6.19
N LEU A 31 -14.71 -0.30 5.40
CA LEU A 31 -15.62 0.35 4.46
C LEU A 31 -16.67 1.22 5.18
N ASP A 32 -17.22 0.75 6.29
CA ASP A 32 -18.19 1.52 7.08
C ASP A 32 -17.55 2.76 7.73
N GLN A 33 -16.27 2.66 8.12
CA GLN A 33 -15.53 3.76 8.75
C GLN A 33 -15.05 4.81 7.73
N TRP A 34 -14.52 4.39 6.58
CA TRP A 34 -13.83 5.26 5.63
C TRP A 34 -14.60 5.47 4.31
N GLY A 35 -15.58 4.62 4.02
CA GLY A 35 -16.27 4.57 2.74
C GLY A 35 -15.39 4.00 1.61
N GLY A 36 -15.92 4.06 0.39
CA GLY A 36 -15.19 3.69 -0.82
C GLY A 36 -15.72 2.43 -1.49
N ARG A 37 -14.84 1.71 -2.19
CA ARG A 37 -15.16 0.51 -2.97
C ARG A 37 -14.55 -0.71 -2.30
N VAL A 38 -15.31 -1.80 -2.19
CA VAL A 38 -14.87 -3.04 -1.51
C VAL A 38 -13.56 -3.56 -2.08
N SER A 39 -13.44 -3.66 -3.42
CA SER A 39 -12.23 -4.12 -4.09
C SER A 39 -10.98 -3.29 -3.71
N ARG A 40 -11.13 -1.96 -3.61
CA ARG A 40 -10.05 -1.05 -3.24
C ARG A 40 -9.64 -1.25 -1.77
N VAL A 41 -10.61 -1.31 -0.86
CA VAL A 41 -10.36 -1.51 0.57
C VAL A 41 -9.63 -2.82 0.83
N ILE A 42 -10.04 -3.91 0.17
CA ILE A 42 -9.39 -5.22 0.30
C ILE A 42 -7.93 -5.17 -0.19
N ALA A 43 -7.68 -4.50 -1.32
CA ALA A 43 -6.33 -4.32 -1.85
C ALA A 43 -5.46 -3.41 -0.96
N ASP A 44 -6.04 -2.36 -0.38
CA ASP A 44 -5.34 -1.40 0.48
C ASP A 44 -4.95 -2.02 1.83
N LEU A 45 -5.82 -2.87 2.40
CA LEU A 45 -5.54 -3.70 3.57
C LEU A 45 -4.53 -4.83 3.29
N GLY A 46 -4.18 -5.06 2.02
CA GLY A 46 -3.22 -6.10 1.62
C GLY A 46 -3.75 -7.53 1.77
N LEU A 47 -5.08 -7.70 1.85
CA LEU A 47 -5.72 -9.01 2.01
C LEU A 47 -5.61 -9.86 0.74
N ALA A 48 -5.67 -9.21 -0.42
CA ALA A 48 -5.49 -9.83 -1.73
C ALA A 48 -4.84 -8.85 -2.71
N SER A 49 -4.16 -9.40 -3.73
CA SER A 49 -3.62 -8.57 -4.81
C SER A 49 -4.75 -8.07 -5.71
N GLU A 50 -4.56 -6.90 -6.29
CA GLU A 50 -5.54 -6.30 -7.19
C GLU A 50 -5.83 -7.19 -8.40
N GLU A 51 -4.80 -7.83 -8.96
CA GLU A 51 -4.96 -8.76 -10.08
C GLU A 51 -5.81 -9.97 -9.71
N THR A 52 -5.58 -10.54 -8.52
CA THR A 52 -6.36 -11.67 -8.00
C THR A 52 -7.83 -11.27 -7.79
N ILE A 53 -8.08 -10.09 -7.25
CA ILE A 53 -9.43 -9.55 -7.04
C ILE A 53 -10.14 -9.38 -8.39
N THR A 54 -9.51 -8.68 -9.35
CA THR A 54 -10.07 -8.46 -10.68
C THR A 54 -10.37 -9.78 -11.39
N GLN A 55 -9.44 -10.75 -11.33
CA GLN A 55 -9.63 -12.07 -11.93
C GLN A 55 -10.80 -12.84 -11.31
N ALA A 56 -10.94 -12.83 -9.99
CA ALA A 56 -12.05 -13.49 -9.31
C ALA A 56 -13.40 -12.86 -9.67
N ILE A 57 -13.47 -11.53 -9.79
CA ILE A 57 -14.68 -10.83 -10.24
C ILE A 57 -15.03 -11.22 -11.68
N CYS A 58 -14.05 -11.26 -12.58
CA CYS A 58 -14.25 -11.69 -13.98
C CYS A 58 -14.82 -13.10 -14.06
N GLN A 59 -14.23 -14.04 -13.31
CA GLN A 59 -14.67 -15.43 -13.28
C GLN A 59 -16.06 -15.58 -12.64
N GLY A 60 -16.33 -14.86 -11.55
CA GLY A 60 -17.61 -14.92 -10.85
C GLY A 60 -18.79 -14.33 -11.63
N LEU A 61 -18.52 -13.37 -12.53
CA LEU A 61 -19.55 -12.70 -13.33
C LEU A 61 -19.55 -13.11 -14.81
N GLY A 62 -18.55 -13.89 -15.26
CA GLY A 62 -18.40 -14.26 -16.67
C GLY A 62 -18.09 -13.06 -17.58
N MET A 63 -17.43 -12.02 -17.06
CA MET A 63 -17.11 -10.80 -17.80
C MET A 63 -15.63 -10.76 -18.20
N PRO A 64 -15.28 -10.17 -19.35
CA PRO A 64 -13.89 -10.05 -19.77
C PRO A 64 -13.13 -8.99 -18.94
N ARG A 65 -11.87 -9.29 -18.63
CA ARG A 65 -10.90 -8.33 -18.07
C ARG A 65 -10.36 -7.43 -19.19
N VAL A 66 -10.10 -6.17 -18.87
CA VAL A 66 -9.34 -5.24 -19.72
C VAL A 66 -8.15 -4.69 -18.95
N GLN A 67 -7.01 -4.59 -19.63
CA GLN A 67 -5.80 -3.96 -19.11
C GLN A 67 -5.72 -2.53 -19.67
N LEU A 68 -5.71 -1.51 -18.81
CA LEU A 68 -5.72 -0.09 -19.19
C LEU A 68 -4.31 0.50 -19.34
N GLY A 69 -3.27 -0.18 -18.83
CA GLY A 69 -1.89 0.34 -18.85
C GLY A 69 -1.34 0.64 -20.26
N ASN A 70 -1.70 -0.19 -21.26
CA ASN A 70 -1.20 -0.08 -22.63
C ASN A 70 -2.24 0.46 -23.63
N LEU A 71 -3.30 1.10 -23.11
CA LEU A 71 -4.44 1.46 -23.94
C LEU A 71 -4.19 2.76 -24.72
N THR A 72 -4.45 2.73 -26.02
CA THR A 72 -4.40 3.94 -26.86
C THR A 72 -5.58 4.86 -26.57
N LYS A 73 -5.31 6.16 -26.43
CA LYS A 73 -6.31 7.19 -26.15
C LYS A 73 -7.38 7.25 -27.27
N ASP A 74 -8.63 6.95 -26.94
CA ASP A 74 -9.80 7.23 -27.78
C ASP A 74 -10.49 8.51 -27.29
N ALA A 75 -10.25 9.63 -27.99
CA ALA A 75 -10.82 10.93 -27.64
C ALA A 75 -12.36 10.94 -27.74
N ALA A 76 -12.95 10.15 -28.65
CA ALA A 76 -14.39 10.10 -28.81
C ALA A 76 -15.06 9.38 -27.63
N ALA A 77 -14.42 8.33 -27.10
CA ALA A 77 -14.90 7.62 -25.92
C ALA A 77 -14.78 8.48 -24.65
N LEU A 78 -13.63 9.16 -24.46
CA LEU A 78 -13.40 10.05 -23.32
C LEU A 78 -14.38 11.24 -23.30
N ALA A 79 -14.78 11.77 -24.46
CA ALA A 79 -15.76 12.84 -24.52
C ALA A 79 -17.17 12.43 -24.06
N ARG A 80 -17.48 11.13 -23.96
CA ARG A 80 -18.81 10.63 -23.55
C ARG A 80 -18.96 10.49 -22.03
N VAL A 81 -17.88 10.51 -21.28
CA VAL A 81 -17.89 10.35 -19.82
C VAL A 81 -17.12 11.49 -19.19
N GLU A 82 -17.74 12.19 -18.25
CA GLU A 82 -17.09 13.28 -17.54
C GLU A 82 -16.09 12.73 -16.51
N VAL A 83 -14.98 13.45 -16.30
CA VAL A 83 -13.92 13.09 -15.36
C VAL A 83 -14.46 12.86 -13.95
N GLY A 84 -15.34 13.75 -13.48
CA GLY A 84 -15.89 13.64 -12.12
C GLY A 84 -16.73 12.37 -11.92
N LEU A 85 -17.47 11.95 -12.95
CA LEU A 85 -18.22 10.69 -12.90
C LEU A 85 -17.28 9.48 -12.93
N ALA A 86 -16.25 9.53 -13.79
CA ALA A 86 -15.22 8.50 -13.89
C ALA A 86 -14.49 8.26 -12.56
N GLU A 87 -14.05 9.34 -11.90
CA GLU A 87 -13.32 9.29 -10.62
C GLU A 87 -14.23 8.80 -9.48
N GLN A 88 -15.43 9.37 -9.36
CA GLN A 88 -16.36 9.04 -8.28
C GLN A 88 -16.83 7.59 -8.37
N LYS A 89 -17.16 7.11 -9.57
CA LYS A 89 -17.71 5.78 -9.77
C LYS A 89 -16.67 4.70 -10.09
N GLY A 90 -15.42 5.07 -10.34
CA GLY A 90 -14.38 4.12 -10.69
C GLY A 90 -14.66 3.46 -12.05
N VAL A 91 -14.91 4.29 -13.06
CA VAL A 91 -15.19 3.82 -14.43
C VAL A 91 -14.33 4.56 -15.45
N PHE A 92 -13.96 3.88 -16.53
CA PHE A 92 -13.14 4.44 -17.59
C PHE A 92 -13.67 4.03 -18.98
N PRO A 93 -14.00 4.99 -19.87
CA PRO A 93 -14.42 4.67 -21.23
C PRO A 93 -13.22 4.22 -22.06
N VAL A 94 -13.24 2.96 -22.51
CA VAL A 94 -12.11 2.34 -23.21
C VAL A 94 -12.10 2.69 -24.69
N GLN A 95 -13.22 2.48 -25.36
CA GLN A 95 -13.35 2.68 -26.80
C GLN A 95 -14.81 2.83 -27.21
N LEU A 96 -15.02 3.54 -28.31
CA LEU A 96 -16.32 3.73 -28.91
C LEU A 96 -16.42 2.94 -30.23
N LYS A 97 -17.38 2.01 -30.28
CA LYS A 97 -17.62 1.12 -31.43
C LYS A 97 -18.92 1.50 -32.16
N ASP A 98 -19.12 0.86 -33.31
CA ASP A 98 -20.36 0.94 -34.11
C ASP A 98 -20.77 2.38 -34.45
N ASN A 99 -19.80 3.20 -34.87
CA ASN A 99 -20.00 4.62 -35.16
C ASN A 99 -20.63 5.42 -34.01
N GLY A 100 -20.27 5.11 -32.76
CA GLY A 100 -20.75 5.86 -31.60
C GLY A 100 -21.96 5.27 -30.89
N LYS A 101 -22.43 4.10 -31.32
CA LYS A 101 -23.60 3.42 -30.75
C LYS A 101 -23.26 2.53 -29.57
N THR A 102 -22.04 2.02 -29.48
CA THR A 102 -21.61 1.08 -28.44
C THR A 102 -20.39 1.63 -27.71
N LEU A 103 -20.50 1.85 -26.41
CA LEU A 103 -19.40 2.31 -25.55
C LEU A 103 -18.88 1.13 -24.72
N VAL A 104 -17.61 0.79 -24.88
CA VAL A 104 -16.94 -0.18 -24.01
C VAL A 104 -16.46 0.55 -22.77
N LEU A 105 -16.91 0.10 -21.60
CA LEU A 105 -16.66 0.75 -20.31
C LEU A 105 -15.91 -0.20 -19.39
N ALA A 106 -14.71 0.19 -18.95
CA ALA A 106 -14.01 -0.48 -17.88
C ALA A 106 -14.58 -0.04 -16.53
N MET A 107 -14.87 -0.98 -15.64
CA MET A 107 -15.44 -0.72 -14.32
C MET A 107 -14.69 -1.50 -13.25
N SER A 108 -14.47 -0.88 -12.09
CA SER A 108 -13.96 -1.56 -10.89
C SER A 108 -15.04 -2.41 -10.23
N ASP A 109 -16.29 -1.96 -10.29
CA ASP A 109 -17.47 -2.64 -9.75
C ASP A 109 -18.54 -2.82 -10.85
N PRO A 110 -18.54 -3.97 -11.55
CA PRO A 110 -19.54 -4.26 -12.58
C PRO A 110 -20.94 -4.60 -12.02
N THR A 111 -21.10 -4.71 -10.70
CA THR A 111 -22.39 -5.02 -10.06
C THR A 111 -23.21 -3.76 -9.75
N ASP A 112 -22.60 -2.58 -9.84
CA ASP A 112 -23.29 -1.29 -9.74
C ASP A 112 -24.06 -0.96 -11.03
N LEU A 113 -25.27 -1.51 -11.12
CA LEU A 113 -26.21 -1.26 -12.22
C LEU A 113 -26.60 0.21 -12.34
N ALA A 114 -26.65 0.95 -11.23
CA ALA A 114 -27.02 2.36 -11.26
C ALA A 114 -25.97 3.20 -12.01
N THR A 115 -24.69 2.86 -11.86
CA THR A 115 -23.62 3.51 -12.64
C THR A 115 -23.71 3.18 -14.12
N LEU A 116 -24.02 1.92 -14.47
CA LEU A 116 -24.23 1.52 -15.87
C LEU A 116 -25.36 2.32 -16.53
N ASP A 117 -26.51 2.43 -15.86
CA ASP A 117 -27.66 3.18 -16.37
C ASP A 117 -27.36 4.68 -16.51
N GLN A 118 -26.65 5.26 -15.54
CA GLN A 118 -26.23 6.66 -15.61
C GLN A 118 -25.27 6.92 -16.78
N VAL A 119 -24.28 6.05 -16.99
CA VAL A 119 -23.34 6.19 -18.11
C VAL A 119 -24.06 5.96 -19.45
N ALA A 120 -24.98 4.99 -19.53
CA ALA A 120 -25.77 4.75 -20.73
C ALA A 120 -26.66 5.96 -21.10
N ALA A 121 -27.35 6.53 -20.12
CA ALA A 121 -28.20 7.69 -20.31
C ALA A 121 -27.42 8.93 -20.77
N ARG A 122 -26.25 9.19 -20.18
CA ARG A 122 -25.39 10.33 -20.55
C ARG A 122 -24.70 10.14 -21.90
N SER A 123 -24.13 8.96 -22.14
CA SER A 123 -23.36 8.68 -23.36
C SER A 123 -24.23 8.48 -24.61
N ARG A 124 -25.54 8.28 -24.43
CA ARG A 124 -26.53 7.91 -25.48
C ARG A 124 -26.08 6.70 -26.32
N ALA A 125 -25.31 5.81 -25.71
CA ALA A 125 -24.75 4.62 -26.33
C ALA A 125 -25.10 3.40 -25.48
N ARG A 126 -25.16 2.24 -26.13
CA ARG A 126 -25.22 0.95 -25.43
C ARG A 126 -23.90 0.74 -24.72
N VAL A 127 -23.93 0.55 -23.41
CA VAL A 127 -22.73 0.30 -22.61
C VAL A 127 -22.43 -1.19 -22.56
N VAL A 128 -21.19 -1.57 -22.86
CA VAL A 128 -20.67 -2.93 -22.70
C VAL A 128 -19.63 -2.89 -21.56
N PRO A 129 -19.97 -3.41 -20.37
CA PRO A 129 -19.05 -3.43 -19.24
C PRO A 129 -17.91 -4.44 -19.44
N MET A 130 -16.72 -4.04 -19.01
CA MET A 130 -15.54 -4.88 -18.83
C MET A 130 -14.95 -4.60 -17.44
N VAL A 131 -14.27 -5.57 -16.85
CA VAL A 131 -13.71 -5.42 -15.50
C VAL A 131 -12.25 -4.98 -15.59
N ALA A 132 -11.86 -4.01 -14.77
CA ALA A 132 -10.47 -3.58 -14.60
C ALA A 132 -10.14 -3.35 -13.12
N GLY A 133 -8.85 -3.25 -12.79
CA GLY A 133 -8.41 -2.89 -11.44
C GLY A 133 -8.82 -1.48 -11.04
N ASP A 134 -9.00 -1.23 -9.75
CA ASP A 134 -9.35 0.09 -9.21
C ASP A 134 -8.25 1.13 -9.43
N ARG A 135 -6.99 0.76 -9.10
CA ARG A 135 -5.81 1.60 -9.30
C ARG A 135 -5.48 1.73 -10.76
N GLU A 136 -5.71 0.67 -11.54
CA GLU A 136 -5.53 0.69 -12.98
C GLU A 136 -6.48 1.72 -13.63
N ILE A 137 -7.74 1.79 -13.19
CA ILE A 137 -8.70 2.81 -13.62
C ILE A 137 -8.25 4.20 -13.16
N GLU A 138 -7.84 4.35 -11.90
CA GLU A 138 -7.34 5.63 -11.36
C GLU A 138 -6.15 6.16 -12.18
N HIS A 139 -5.18 5.30 -12.49
CA HIS A 139 -4.03 5.62 -13.31
C HIS A 139 -4.43 5.99 -14.75
N ALA A 140 -5.36 5.24 -15.35
CA ALA A 140 -5.87 5.56 -16.68
C ALA A 140 -6.58 6.91 -16.71
N ILE A 141 -7.36 7.24 -15.68
CA ILE A 141 -8.03 8.55 -15.56
C ILE A 141 -7.00 9.67 -15.48
N LEU A 142 -5.99 9.55 -14.61
CA LEU A 142 -4.91 10.52 -14.47
C LEU A 142 -4.16 10.74 -15.80
N ARG A 143 -3.82 9.65 -16.48
CA ARG A 143 -3.08 9.70 -17.76
C ARG A 143 -3.89 10.33 -18.88
N HIS A 144 -5.15 9.92 -19.05
CA HIS A 144 -5.92 10.26 -20.25
C HIS A 144 -6.80 11.51 -20.11
N TYR A 145 -7.31 11.81 -18.92
CA TYR A 145 -8.09 13.03 -18.68
C TYR A 145 -7.23 14.19 -18.17
N ARG A 146 -6.27 13.93 -17.27
CA ARG A 146 -5.45 14.99 -16.65
C ARG A 146 -4.07 15.14 -17.29
N GLY A 147 -3.65 14.21 -18.14
CA GLY A 147 -2.34 14.25 -18.79
C GLY A 147 -1.17 14.08 -17.82
N GLN A 148 -1.41 13.49 -16.64
CA GLN A 148 -0.41 13.27 -15.60
C GLN A 148 0.06 11.82 -15.61
N GLU A 149 1.37 11.58 -15.49
CA GLU A 149 1.84 10.22 -15.23
C GLU A 149 1.56 9.84 -13.77
N PRO A 150 1.04 8.63 -13.52
CA PRO A 150 0.80 8.16 -12.15
C PRO A 150 2.13 8.08 -11.39
N VAL A 151 2.18 8.69 -10.21
CA VAL A 151 3.32 8.50 -9.30
C VAL A 151 3.14 7.15 -8.63
N GLU A 152 3.82 6.11 -9.15
CA GLU A 152 3.87 4.82 -8.48
C GLU A 152 4.60 4.97 -7.14
N LYS A 153 3.85 4.90 -6.04
CA LYS A 153 4.46 4.66 -4.72
C LYS A 153 4.98 3.22 -4.74
N LYS A 154 6.21 3.01 -5.23
CA LYS A 154 6.94 1.75 -5.04
C LYS A 154 6.98 1.48 -3.54
N ARG A 155 6.07 0.63 -3.06
CA ARG A 155 6.20 0.02 -1.74
C ARG A 155 7.48 -0.79 -1.79
N PHE A 156 8.48 -0.33 -1.04
CA PHE A 156 9.73 -1.05 -0.83
C PHE A 156 9.35 -2.43 -0.27
N LYS A 157 9.38 -3.47 -1.12
CA LYS A 157 9.33 -4.85 -0.66
C LYS A 157 10.75 -5.18 -0.22
N PRO A 158 11.04 -5.42 1.06
CA PRO A 158 12.30 -6.06 1.42
C PRO A 158 12.28 -7.43 0.75
N ASP A 159 13.16 -7.60 -0.23
CA ASP A 159 13.29 -8.80 -1.06
C ASP A 159 13.82 -9.94 -0.15
N SER A 160 12.94 -10.57 0.64
CA SER A 160 13.29 -11.81 1.31
C SER A 160 13.19 -12.92 0.25
N ASN A 161 14.36 -13.27 -0.27
CA ASN A 161 14.68 -14.43 -1.11
C ASN A 161 14.97 -14.11 -2.60
N LYS A 162 16.17 -13.56 -2.86
CA LYS A 162 16.91 -13.80 -4.09
C LYS A 162 18.20 -14.57 -3.78
N GLN A 163 18.07 -15.88 -3.77
CA GLN A 163 19.20 -16.76 -4.01
C GLN A 163 19.55 -16.64 -5.51
N GLN A 164 20.65 -15.93 -5.79
CA GLN A 164 21.55 -16.06 -6.94
C GLN A 164 20.91 -16.31 -8.32
N ASP A 165 20.89 -15.25 -9.15
CA ASP A 165 21.38 -15.40 -10.51
C ASP A 165 22.16 -14.14 -10.91
N ALA A 166 23.32 -14.35 -11.51
CA ALA A 166 24.30 -13.34 -11.84
C ALA A 166 24.09 -12.91 -13.30
N GLY A 167 23.77 -11.64 -13.53
CA GLY A 167 23.75 -11.08 -14.87
C GLY A 167 23.07 -9.72 -14.95
N GLU A 168 23.86 -8.72 -15.33
CA GLU A 168 23.47 -7.38 -15.81
C GLU A 168 23.05 -6.36 -14.75
N LEU A 169 24.04 -5.52 -14.37
CA LEU A 169 23.84 -4.22 -13.74
C LEU A 169 23.21 -3.26 -14.77
N PRO A 170 22.05 -2.62 -14.50
CA PRO A 170 21.63 -1.46 -15.26
C PRO A 170 22.48 -0.25 -14.87
N GLU A 171 22.83 0.55 -15.86
CA GLU A 171 23.70 1.71 -15.81
C GLU A 171 23.20 2.79 -14.83
N GLU A 172 24.14 3.38 -14.10
CA GLU A 172 23.93 4.32 -13.00
C GLU A 172 23.34 5.66 -13.49
N GLU A 173 22.12 6.00 -13.06
CA GLU A 173 21.57 7.35 -13.25
C GLU A 173 22.24 8.37 -12.30
N GLU A 174 22.78 9.44 -12.88
CA GLU A 174 23.52 10.52 -12.22
C GLU A 174 22.58 11.42 -11.39
N PHE A 175 22.54 11.24 -10.06
CA PHE A 175 21.78 12.11 -9.15
C PHE A 175 22.57 13.38 -8.80
N LYS A 176 22.02 14.56 -9.12
CA LYS A 176 22.58 15.87 -8.73
C LYS A 176 21.73 16.52 -7.64
N VAL A 177 22.31 16.67 -6.44
CA VAL A 177 21.72 17.46 -5.35
C VAL A 177 22.38 18.84 -5.32
N VAL A 178 21.56 19.90 -5.41
CA VAL A 178 21.98 21.31 -5.43
C VAL A 178 21.42 22.00 -4.19
N ASP A 179 22.24 22.81 -3.51
CA ASP A 179 21.79 23.66 -2.41
C ASP A 179 20.97 24.87 -2.95
N MET A 180 20.21 25.54 -2.08
CA MET A 180 19.36 26.71 -2.38
C MET A 180 20.12 27.91 -2.98
N SER A 181 21.45 27.92 -2.92
CA SER A 181 22.31 28.92 -3.59
C SER A 181 22.77 28.50 -5.00
N GLY A 182 22.25 27.40 -5.55
CA GLY A 182 22.55 26.94 -6.91
C GLY A 182 23.92 26.26 -7.08
N LYS A 183 24.62 25.94 -5.98
CA LYS A 183 25.93 25.29 -6.01
C LYS A 183 25.80 23.79 -5.68
N THR A 184 26.37 22.94 -6.53
CA THR A 184 26.30 21.47 -6.39
C THR A 184 27.23 21.00 -5.28
N VAL A 185 26.71 20.25 -4.30
CA VAL A 185 27.48 19.89 -3.09
C VAL A 185 27.88 18.41 -3.07
N VAL A 186 27.16 17.51 -3.75
CA VAL A 186 27.52 16.09 -3.81
C VAL A 186 27.28 15.54 -5.22
N LYS A 187 28.30 14.87 -5.79
CA LYS A 187 28.22 14.24 -7.12
C LYS A 187 28.11 12.70 -7.05
N ARG A 188 28.54 12.04 -5.96
CA ARG A 188 28.44 10.59 -5.77
C ARG A 188 28.27 10.24 -4.29
N ILE A 189 27.52 9.17 -4.00
CA ILE A 189 27.33 8.63 -2.63
C ILE A 189 28.66 8.09 -2.04
N SER A 190 29.61 7.70 -2.90
CA SER A 190 30.92 7.19 -2.49
C SER A 190 31.81 8.23 -1.78
N ASP A 191 31.50 9.52 -1.89
CA ASP A 191 32.32 10.58 -1.30
C ASP A 191 31.96 10.86 0.18
N ILE A 192 31.05 10.08 0.79
CA ILE A 192 30.64 10.18 2.21
C ILE A 192 31.47 9.25 3.12
N VAL A 193 32.38 8.43 2.56
CA VAL A 193 33.26 7.55 3.34
C VAL A 193 34.65 8.17 3.46
N ASP A 194 35.11 8.38 4.70
CA ASP A 194 36.47 8.85 5.01
C ASP A 194 37.53 7.99 4.30
N PRO A 195 38.51 8.57 3.57
CA PRO A 195 39.54 7.83 2.84
C PRO A 195 40.59 7.15 3.75
N ASN A 196 40.40 7.11 5.07
CA ASN A 196 41.34 6.53 6.03
C ASN A 196 40.72 5.46 6.96
N ALA A 197 39.60 4.85 6.57
CA ALA A 197 39.15 3.63 7.22
C ALA A 197 39.94 2.43 6.67
N ALA A 198 40.75 1.78 7.52
CA ALA A 198 41.56 0.62 7.16
C ALA A 198 40.70 -0.52 6.58
N PRO A 199 41.19 -1.27 5.58
CA PRO A 199 40.45 -2.39 5.00
C PRO A 199 40.23 -3.51 6.04
N PRO A 200 39.06 -4.18 6.04
CA PRO A 200 38.88 -5.38 6.85
C PRO A 200 39.81 -6.50 6.34
N PRO A 201 40.41 -7.32 7.24
CA PRO A 201 41.30 -8.39 6.82
C PRO A 201 40.58 -9.47 5.98
N PRO A 202 41.31 -10.16 5.08
CA PRO A 202 40.72 -11.09 4.11
C PRO A 202 40.08 -12.31 4.78
N ALA A 203 38.92 -12.70 4.25
CA ALA A 203 38.16 -13.87 4.64
C ALA A 203 39.00 -15.16 4.59
N ALA A 204 39.08 -15.86 5.73
CA ALA A 204 39.59 -17.22 5.82
C ALA A 204 38.55 -18.21 5.23
N PRO A 205 39.01 -19.33 4.62
CA PRO A 205 38.17 -20.23 3.84
C PRO A 205 37.24 -21.07 4.72
N ALA A 206 36.03 -21.31 4.22
CA ALA A 206 35.06 -22.23 4.82
C ALA A 206 35.60 -23.67 4.83
N PRO A 207 35.50 -24.41 5.95
CA PRO A 207 35.45 -25.86 5.93
C PRO A 207 34.00 -26.35 5.92
N ALA A 208 33.80 -27.39 5.12
CA ALA A 208 32.53 -28.03 4.82
C ALA A 208 31.88 -28.74 6.01
N ALA A 209 30.55 -28.75 5.97
CA ALA A 209 29.58 -29.71 6.50
C ALA A 209 30.09 -30.78 7.49
N ARG A 210 29.61 -30.70 8.74
CA ARG A 210 29.29 -31.88 9.56
C ARG A 210 28.02 -31.65 10.37
N ALA A 211 27.28 -32.75 10.51
CA ALA A 211 25.93 -32.95 10.99
C ALA A 211 25.51 -32.20 12.27
N ALA A 212 24.22 -31.88 12.33
CA ALA A 212 23.51 -31.41 13.51
C ALA A 212 23.71 -32.32 14.74
N PRO A 213 23.85 -31.73 15.93
CA PRO A 213 23.25 -32.23 17.15
C PRO A 213 22.01 -31.40 17.53
N ALA A 214 21.03 -32.07 18.13
CA ALA A 214 19.78 -31.52 18.66
C ALA A 214 19.99 -30.32 19.60
N PRO A 215 18.96 -29.46 19.80
CA PRO A 215 19.10 -28.26 20.62
C PRO A 215 19.26 -28.65 22.09
N ALA A 216 20.42 -28.34 22.66
CA ALA A 216 20.62 -28.30 24.10
C ALA A 216 20.02 -27.00 24.63
N ALA A 217 19.11 -27.15 25.58
CA ALA A 217 18.53 -26.07 26.36
C ALA A 217 19.62 -25.20 27.00
N ASN A 218 19.58 -23.90 26.74
CA ASN A 218 20.02 -22.89 27.68
C ASN A 218 19.09 -21.69 27.56
N ALA A 219 18.23 -21.59 28.58
CA ALA A 219 17.31 -20.51 28.82
C ALA A 219 18.08 -19.22 29.11
N GLY A 220 18.12 -18.31 28.13
CA GLY A 220 18.17 -16.88 28.41
C GLY A 220 16.73 -16.40 28.37
N SER A 221 16.22 -15.93 29.51
CA SER A 221 14.90 -15.31 29.64
C SER A 221 14.70 -14.29 28.52
N SER A 222 13.65 -14.47 27.72
CA SER A 222 13.36 -13.53 26.66
C SER A 222 13.02 -12.17 27.28
N ALA A 223 13.32 -11.07 26.59
CA ALA A 223 12.98 -9.72 27.06
C ALA A 223 11.47 -9.57 27.38
N SER A 224 10.62 -10.40 26.78
CA SER A 224 9.20 -10.53 27.09
C SER A 224 8.91 -11.13 28.47
N ASP A 225 9.66 -12.14 28.91
CA ASP A 225 9.45 -12.80 30.20
C ASP A 225 9.77 -11.85 31.37
N ILE A 226 10.80 -11.01 31.19
CA ILE A 226 11.22 -10.00 32.17
C ILE A 226 10.17 -8.88 32.29
N LEU A 227 9.54 -8.49 31.17
CA LEU A 227 8.49 -7.47 31.16
C LEU A 227 7.22 -7.92 31.86
N ASP A 228 6.80 -9.18 31.65
CA ASP A 228 5.64 -9.76 32.34
C ASP A 228 5.88 -9.89 33.86
N GLU A 229 7.11 -10.17 34.29
CA GLU A 229 7.47 -10.29 35.71
C GLU A 229 7.51 -8.95 36.45
N ILE A 230 8.01 -7.89 35.79
CA ILE A 230 8.01 -6.52 36.34
C ILE A 230 6.58 -5.98 36.46
N LEU A 231 5.72 -6.24 35.47
CA LEU A 231 4.31 -5.83 35.50
C LEU A 231 3.50 -6.61 36.56
N ALA A 232 3.93 -7.82 36.91
CA ALA A 232 3.36 -8.61 38.00
C ALA A 232 3.84 -8.19 39.41
N GLY A 233 4.70 -7.17 39.53
CA GLY A 233 5.15 -6.61 40.81
C GLY A 233 6.32 -7.36 41.47
N GLY A 234 7.03 -8.21 40.73
CA GLY A 234 8.27 -8.86 41.19
C GLY A 234 9.50 -7.97 41.00
N ALA A 235 10.45 -8.03 41.94
CA ALA A 235 11.76 -7.41 41.76
C ALA A 235 12.70 -8.39 41.03
N PRO A 236 13.33 -8.00 39.90
CA PRO A 236 14.16 -8.91 39.12
C PRO A 236 15.43 -9.29 39.89
N THR A 237 15.70 -10.60 40.00
CA THR A 237 16.89 -11.18 40.64
C THR A 237 18.09 -11.36 39.70
N SER A 238 18.00 -10.88 38.45
CA SER A 238 19.12 -10.83 37.53
C SER A 238 19.86 -9.49 37.64
N GLU A 239 21.17 -9.55 37.89
CA GLU A 239 22.04 -8.39 37.76
C GLU A 239 21.94 -7.89 36.31
N TRP A 240 21.43 -6.67 36.14
CA TRP A 240 21.26 -6.03 34.84
C TRP A 240 22.63 -5.95 34.16
N THR A 241 22.78 -6.63 33.02
CA THR A 241 24.03 -6.54 32.26
C THR A 241 24.16 -5.18 31.60
N GLU A 242 25.38 -4.69 31.36
CA GLU A 242 25.61 -3.41 30.66
C GLU A 242 24.97 -3.38 29.27
N GLU A 243 24.85 -4.54 28.62
CA GLU A 243 24.17 -4.69 27.32
C GLU A 243 22.65 -4.49 27.42
N ASP A 244 22.02 -4.98 28.49
CA ASP A 244 20.57 -4.79 28.71
C ASP A 244 20.25 -3.32 29.02
N LEU A 245 21.12 -2.66 29.77
CA LEU A 245 21.03 -1.24 30.08
C LEU A 245 21.18 -0.38 28.82
N ALA A 246 22.13 -0.71 27.93
CA ALA A 246 22.28 -0.05 26.64
C ALA A 246 21.06 -0.25 25.72
N ARG A 247 20.50 -1.47 25.67
CA ARG A 247 19.27 -1.76 24.92
C ARG A 247 18.09 -0.94 25.43
N LEU A 248 17.90 -0.85 26.74
CA LEU A 248 16.86 -0.01 27.33
C LEU A 248 17.03 1.48 27.02
N GLN A 249 18.28 1.99 27.06
CA GLN A 249 18.55 3.38 26.69
C GLN A 249 18.22 3.65 25.22
N THR A 250 18.54 2.72 24.30
CA THR A 250 18.17 2.89 22.89
C THR A 250 16.65 2.89 22.68
N VAL A 251 15.92 2.04 23.39
CA VAL A 251 14.45 2.00 23.35
C VAL A 251 13.88 3.29 23.93
N GLN A 252 14.37 3.76 25.08
CA GLN A 252 13.94 5.03 25.69
C GLN A 252 14.22 6.19 24.74
N GLN A 253 15.41 6.26 24.13
CA GLN A 253 15.78 7.32 23.21
C GLN A 253 14.90 7.31 21.95
N ASN A 254 14.53 6.12 21.46
CA ASN A 254 13.61 5.97 20.34
C ASN A 254 12.17 6.39 20.72
N GLN A 255 11.71 6.08 21.94
CA GLN A 255 10.44 6.53 22.47
C GLN A 255 10.40 8.06 22.64
N GLU A 256 11.46 8.66 23.17
CA GLU A 256 11.59 10.11 23.30
C GLU A 256 11.60 10.81 21.94
N LYS A 257 12.36 10.28 20.97
CA LYS A 257 12.37 10.79 19.59
C LYS A 257 10.97 10.72 18.98
N SER A 258 10.29 9.59 19.14
CA SER A 258 8.91 9.40 18.66
C SER A 258 7.95 10.40 19.31
N SER A 259 8.07 10.65 20.62
CA SER A 259 7.25 11.63 21.33
C SER A 259 7.47 13.08 20.86
N LYS A 260 8.72 13.44 20.54
CA LYS A 260 9.09 14.76 20.00
C LYS A 260 8.54 14.94 18.59
N ILE A 261 8.65 13.92 17.75
CA ILE A 261 8.08 13.92 16.39
C ILE A 261 6.57 14.10 16.47
N LEU A 262 5.89 13.37 17.35
CA LEU A 262 4.43 13.46 17.54
C LEU A 262 4.00 14.85 18.01
N ARG A 263 4.74 15.47 18.94
CA ARG A 263 4.49 16.86 19.38
C ARG A 263 4.70 17.86 18.24
N ALA A 264 5.78 17.75 17.47
CA ALA A 264 6.04 18.61 16.34
C ALA A 264 4.97 18.48 15.24
N LEU A 265 4.48 17.25 15.00
CA LEU A 265 3.37 16.99 14.09
C LEU A 265 2.07 17.62 14.59
N LEU A 266 1.81 17.52 15.89
CA LEU A 266 0.64 18.13 16.52
C LEU A 266 0.70 19.67 16.42
N GLU A 267 1.85 20.27 16.70
CA GLU A 267 2.09 21.71 16.61
C GLU A 267 1.94 22.23 15.17
N LEU A 268 2.44 21.48 14.19
CA LEU A 268 2.30 21.79 12.76
C LEU A 268 0.85 21.65 12.26
N VAL A 269 0.08 20.72 12.82
CA VAL A 269 -1.37 20.57 12.56
C VAL A 269 -2.15 21.75 13.18
N PHE A 270 -1.71 22.27 14.33
CA PHE A 270 -2.28 23.47 14.95
C PHE A 270 -1.96 24.74 14.16
N GLU A 271 -0.71 24.95 13.72
CA GLU A 271 -0.31 26.11 12.91
C GLU A 271 -1.04 26.18 11.56
N LYS A 272 -1.30 25.02 10.93
CA LYS A 272 -2.04 24.95 9.66
C LYS A 272 -3.55 25.02 9.81
N GLY A 273 -4.07 25.26 11.02
CA GLY A 273 -5.50 25.52 11.26
C GLY A 273 -6.43 24.33 11.02
N ALA A 274 -5.89 23.09 10.99
CA ALA A 274 -6.68 21.92 10.63
C ALA A 274 -7.45 21.29 11.82
N VAL A 275 -7.19 21.71 13.06
CA VAL A 275 -7.90 21.22 14.26
C VAL A 275 -8.05 22.34 15.30
N GLN A 276 -9.29 22.66 15.71
CA GLN A 276 -9.52 23.59 16.82
C GLN A 276 -9.25 22.88 18.16
N GLN A 277 -8.44 23.51 19.01
CA GLN A 277 -7.96 23.03 20.32
C GLN A 277 -9.07 22.50 21.27
N ARG A 278 -10.33 22.90 21.02
CA ARG A 278 -11.53 22.50 21.77
C ARG A 278 -11.99 21.07 21.45
N GLU A 279 -11.75 20.57 20.24
CA GLU A 279 -12.24 19.26 19.77
C GLU A 279 -11.29 18.12 20.20
N LEU A 280 -9.98 18.40 20.27
CA LEU A 280 -8.98 17.46 20.78
C LEU A 280 -9.12 17.26 22.30
N ALA A 281 -9.37 18.32 23.06
CA ALA A 281 -9.60 18.26 24.51
C ALA A 281 -10.87 17.47 24.88
N ALA A 282 -11.88 17.46 24.00
CA ALA A 282 -13.09 16.64 24.19
C ALA A 282 -12.85 15.15 23.90
N ARG A 283 -11.91 14.81 23.00
CA ARG A 283 -11.59 13.41 22.65
C ARG A 283 -10.54 12.75 23.53
N MET A 284 -9.68 13.52 24.21
CA MET A 284 -8.66 13.00 25.14
C MET A 284 -9.14 12.87 26.59
N ARG A 285 -10.43 13.14 26.87
CA ARG A 285 -11.02 13.01 28.23
C ARG A 285 -12.00 11.84 28.34
N LEU A 286 -11.74 10.76 27.60
CA LEU A 286 -12.35 9.45 27.74
C LEU A 286 -11.26 8.44 28.10
#